data_AF-A4ANY0-F1
#
_entry.id   AF-A4ANY0-F1
#
_cell.length_a   1.000
_cell.length_b   1.000
_cell.length_c   1.000
_cell.angle_alpha   90.00
_cell.angle_beta   90.00
_cell.angle_gamma   90.00
#
_symmetry.space_group_name_H-M   'P 1'
#
loop_
_entity.id
_entity.type
_entity.pdbx_description
1 polymer ?
#
loop_
_entity_poly.entity_id
_entity_poly.type
_entity_poly.pdbx_seq_one_letter_code
_entity_poly.pdbx_strand_id
1 'polypeptide(L)'
;MTFNADGTFLWVIMPFDPRFEEMTTFIMKTRTILIIGVLFGLGTLNTWAQEINQKSTDTNGREKLLGVINEEGLKQNSFAQWYKTNYDNYVVDSEVLTIIEKRLKKYEILAFMGTWCGDSRREIPRFYKILDSIDFPMENLTMVGVDNARENYKNSPTGEERGHDIIKVPTFIILKDGKEVNRIVETPKVSLEKDLKAIVQNASYIPNYKIVPVD
;
A
#
# COMPACT_ATOMS: atom_id res chain seq x y z
N MET A 1 46.13 12.93 -55.32
CA MET A 1 45.44 12.54 -56.56
C MET A 1 46.33 12.95 -57.72
N THR A 2 46.82 11.98 -58.48
CA THR A 2 47.56 12.22 -59.73
C THR A 2 46.64 11.86 -60.89
N PHE A 3 46.50 12.75 -61.87
CA PHE A 3 45.63 12.59 -63.04
C PHE A 3 46.43 12.16 -64.26
N ASN A 4 45.84 11.35 -65.14
CA ASN A 4 46.32 11.17 -66.51
C ASN A 4 45.81 12.33 -67.38
N ALA A 5 46.51 12.60 -68.48
CA ALA A 5 46.21 13.70 -69.41
C ALA A 5 44.86 13.56 -70.15
N ASP A 6 44.17 12.43 -70.04
CA ASP A 6 42.88 12.13 -70.66
C ASP A 6 41.67 12.21 -69.69
N GLY A 7 41.89 12.62 -68.44
CA GLY A 7 40.81 12.82 -67.46
C GLY A 7 40.23 11.53 -66.87
N THR A 8 40.84 10.37 -67.13
CA THR A 8 40.44 9.11 -66.49
C THR A 8 41.02 9.00 -65.06
N PHE A 9 40.20 8.53 -64.11
CA PHE A 9 40.63 8.30 -62.74
C PHE A 9 41.50 7.04 -62.67
N LEU A 10 42.77 7.20 -62.27
CA LEU A 10 43.56 6.09 -61.75
C LEU A 10 42.98 5.69 -60.39
N TRP A 11 42.20 4.61 -60.36
CA TRP A 11 41.95 3.88 -59.13
C TRP A 11 43.28 3.30 -58.66
N VAL A 12 44.00 4.03 -57.81
CA VAL A 12 45.03 3.42 -56.99
C VAL A 12 44.30 2.45 -56.09
N ILE A 13 44.35 1.16 -56.44
CA ILE A 13 43.91 0.07 -55.58
C ILE A 13 44.83 0.14 -54.36
N MET A 14 44.40 0.87 -53.33
CA MET A 14 45.03 0.72 -52.02
C MET A 14 44.89 -0.74 -51.62
N PRO A 15 45.92 -1.36 -51.02
CA PRO A 15 45.85 -2.74 -50.62
C PRO A 15 44.66 -2.90 -49.67
N PHE A 16 43.83 -3.90 -49.95
CA PHE A 16 42.72 -4.32 -49.10
C PHE A 16 43.27 -4.61 -47.70
N ASP A 17 42.99 -3.74 -46.72
CA ASP A 17 43.40 -3.92 -45.33
C ASP A 17 42.28 -4.67 -44.60
N PRO A 18 42.44 -5.97 -44.33
CA PRO A 18 41.39 -6.79 -43.70
C PRO A 18 41.00 -6.30 -42.29
N ARG A 19 41.82 -5.45 -41.66
CA ARG A 19 41.51 -4.84 -40.35
C ARG A 19 40.32 -3.89 -40.40
N PHE A 20 39.99 -3.32 -41.57
CA PHE A 20 38.83 -2.43 -41.72
C PHE A 20 37.49 -3.21 -41.76
N GLU A 21 37.46 -4.40 -42.36
CA GLU A 21 36.25 -5.25 -42.35
C GLU A 21 36.00 -5.87 -40.97
N GLU A 22 37.04 -6.26 -40.25
CA GLU A 22 36.89 -6.75 -38.87
C GLU A 22 36.38 -5.65 -37.94
N MET A 23 36.87 -4.42 -38.09
CA MET A 23 36.44 -3.27 -37.28
C MET A 23 34.98 -2.90 -37.55
N THR A 24 34.53 -2.88 -38.81
CA THR A 24 33.12 -2.59 -39.14
C THR A 24 32.18 -3.70 -38.67
N THR A 25 32.59 -4.97 -38.80
CA THR A 25 31.86 -6.13 -38.29
C THR A 25 31.76 -6.13 -36.77
N PHE A 26 32.82 -5.71 -36.08
CA PHE A 26 32.84 -5.54 -34.63
C PHE A 26 31.90 -4.42 -34.16
N ILE A 27 31.93 -3.26 -34.83
CA ILE A 27 31.03 -2.13 -34.51
C ILE A 27 29.57 -2.48 -34.78
N MET A 28 29.26 -3.18 -35.88
CA MET A 28 27.90 -3.63 -36.18
C MET A 28 27.39 -4.66 -35.18
N LYS A 29 28.18 -5.70 -34.82
CA LYS A 29 27.80 -6.67 -33.79
C LYS A 29 27.56 -6.01 -32.42
N THR A 30 28.41 -5.06 -32.04
CA THR A 30 28.28 -4.36 -30.74
C THR A 30 27.02 -3.49 -30.69
N ARG A 31 26.65 -2.82 -31.79
CA ARG A 31 25.40 -2.05 -31.88
C ARG A 31 24.15 -2.93 -31.86
N THR A 32 24.18 -4.07 -32.55
CA THR A 32 23.07 -5.04 -32.55
C THR A 32 22.88 -5.68 -31.17
N ILE A 33 23.96 -6.02 -30.46
CA ILE A 33 23.90 -6.55 -29.08
C ILE A 33 23.32 -5.50 -28.12
N LEU A 34 23.71 -4.23 -28.25
CA LEU A 34 23.16 -3.12 -27.44
C LEU A 34 21.67 -2.91 -27.70
N ILE A 35 21.20 -2.98 -28.95
CA ILE A 35 19.78 -2.80 -29.29
C ILE A 35 18.93 -3.97 -28.78
N ILE A 36 19.42 -5.21 -28.87
CA ILE A 36 18.72 -6.39 -28.34
C ILE A 36 18.68 -6.37 -26.80
N GLY A 37 19.75 -5.93 -26.13
CA GLY A 37 19.79 -5.75 -24.68
C GLY A 37 18.80 -4.68 -24.17
N VAL A 38 18.64 -3.58 -24.91
CA VAL A 38 17.66 -2.53 -24.59
C VAL A 38 16.22 -3.01 -24.82
N LEU A 39 15.96 -3.77 -25.89
CA LEU A 39 14.64 -4.34 -26.18
C LEU A 39 14.24 -5.46 -25.19
N PHE A 40 15.19 -6.24 -24.67
CA PHE A 40 14.93 -7.21 -23.60
C PHE A 40 14.76 -6.55 -22.22
N GLY A 41 15.40 -5.40 -21.97
CA GLY A 41 15.29 -4.66 -20.70
C GLY A 41 13.97 -3.91 -20.51
N LEU A 42 13.21 -3.65 -21.58
CA LEU A 42 11.93 -2.94 -21.55
C LEU A 42 10.71 -3.84 -21.31
N GLY A 43 10.89 -5.16 -21.25
CA GLY A 43 9.79 -6.13 -21.40
C GLY A 43 9.08 -6.63 -20.13
N THR A 44 9.50 -6.30 -18.91
CA THR A 44 8.87 -6.89 -17.70
C THR A 44 8.73 -5.91 -16.53
N LEU A 45 7.84 -4.93 -16.68
CA LEU A 45 7.15 -4.34 -15.52
C LEU A 45 5.71 -4.83 -15.55
N ASN A 46 5.49 -6.09 -15.19
CA ASN A 46 4.16 -6.54 -14.81
C ASN A 46 3.87 -5.94 -13.44
N THR A 47 3.22 -4.77 -13.38
CA THR A 47 2.65 -4.27 -12.14
C THR A 47 1.43 -5.12 -11.82
N TRP A 48 1.58 -6.11 -10.95
CA TRP A 48 0.46 -6.84 -10.37
C TRP A 48 -0.31 -5.85 -9.50
N ALA A 49 -1.32 -5.20 -10.08
CA ALA A 49 -2.23 -4.37 -9.32
C ALA A 49 -2.99 -5.29 -8.36
N GLN A 50 -2.83 -5.07 -7.06
CA GLN A 50 -3.61 -5.80 -6.06
C GLN A 50 -5.10 -5.46 -6.23
N GLU A 51 -5.96 -6.46 -6.18
CA GLU A 51 -7.40 -6.25 -6.24
C GLU A 51 -7.88 -5.60 -4.95
N ILE A 52 -8.31 -4.34 -5.02
CA ILE A 52 -8.91 -3.64 -3.88
C ILE A 52 -10.33 -4.16 -3.68
N ASN A 53 -10.73 -4.32 -2.41
CA ASN A 53 -12.06 -4.80 -2.02
C ASN A 53 -12.37 -6.23 -2.49
N GLN A 54 -11.39 -7.13 -2.41
CA GLN A 54 -11.61 -8.54 -2.70
C GLN A 54 -12.77 -9.08 -1.84
N LYS A 55 -13.81 -9.61 -2.50
CA LYS A 55 -15.01 -10.15 -1.86
C LYS A 55 -14.92 -11.67 -1.73
N SER A 56 -15.42 -12.18 -0.60
CA SER A 56 -15.59 -13.60 -0.34
C SER A 56 -16.81 -13.82 0.57
N THR A 57 -17.18 -15.07 0.81
CA THR A 57 -18.28 -15.44 1.71
C THR A 57 -17.78 -16.36 2.81
N ASP A 58 -18.28 -16.19 4.03
CA ASP A 58 -18.01 -17.13 5.11
C ASP A 58 -18.85 -18.41 5.00
N THR A 59 -18.65 -19.35 5.94
CA THR A 59 -19.36 -20.64 5.97
C THR A 59 -20.88 -20.52 6.13
N ASN A 60 -21.38 -19.35 6.55
CA ASN A 60 -22.81 -19.06 6.67
C ASN A 60 -23.34 -18.24 5.48
N GLY A 61 -22.54 -18.06 4.43
CA GLY A 61 -22.90 -17.29 3.24
C GLY A 61 -22.88 -15.77 3.44
N ARG A 62 -22.28 -15.26 4.52
CA ARG A 62 -22.17 -13.81 4.76
C ARG A 62 -20.98 -13.25 4.00
N GLU A 63 -21.18 -12.14 3.31
CA GLU A 63 -20.10 -11.47 2.60
C GLU A 63 -19.02 -10.97 3.57
N LYS A 64 -17.78 -11.00 3.08
CA LYS A 64 -16.60 -10.42 3.74
C LYS A 64 -15.71 -9.76 2.69
N LEU A 65 -15.06 -8.66 3.09
CA LEU A 65 -13.96 -8.06 2.35
C LEU A 65 -12.61 -8.52 2.92
N LEU A 66 -11.66 -8.79 2.03
CA LEU A 66 -10.33 -9.31 2.33
C LEU A 66 -9.24 -8.50 1.60
N GLY A 67 -8.02 -8.55 2.13
CA GLY A 67 -6.86 -7.85 1.55
C GLY A 67 -6.94 -6.35 1.72
N VAL A 68 -6.30 -5.58 0.86
CA VAL A 68 -6.44 -4.12 0.84
C VAL A 68 -7.88 -3.73 0.47
N ILE A 69 -8.50 -2.93 1.33
CA ILE A 69 -9.89 -2.45 1.17
C ILE A 69 -9.95 -0.94 1.29
N ASN A 70 -11.05 -0.34 0.86
CA ASN A 70 -11.29 1.08 1.01
C ASN A 70 -12.72 1.36 1.53
N GLU A 71 -12.98 2.64 1.80
CA GLU A 71 -14.27 3.08 2.34
C GLU A 71 -15.44 2.79 1.38
N GLU A 72 -15.21 2.88 0.06
CA GLU A 72 -16.23 2.59 -0.95
C GLU A 72 -16.71 1.13 -0.85
N GLY A 73 -15.80 0.18 -0.61
CA GLY A 73 -16.16 -1.22 -0.39
C GLY A 73 -17.05 -1.41 0.84
N LEU A 74 -16.78 -0.66 1.91
CA LEU A 74 -17.56 -0.72 3.16
C LEU A 74 -18.93 -0.04 3.04
N LYS A 75 -19.11 0.86 2.07
CA LYS A 75 -20.38 1.53 1.76
C LYS A 75 -21.31 0.72 0.84
N GLN A 76 -20.93 -0.50 0.46
CA GLN A 76 -21.67 -1.34 -0.49
C GLN A 76 -22.26 -2.60 0.16
N ASN A 77 -23.15 -3.27 -0.57
CA ASN A 77 -23.74 -4.58 -0.26
C ASN A 77 -24.23 -4.73 1.20
N SER A 78 -23.98 -5.88 1.83
CA SER A 78 -24.33 -6.14 3.23
C SER A 78 -23.57 -5.29 4.26
N PHE A 79 -22.60 -4.48 3.81
CA PHE A 79 -21.80 -3.61 4.68
C PHE A 79 -22.43 -2.23 4.90
N ALA A 80 -23.11 -1.72 3.87
CA ALA A 80 -23.62 -0.35 3.80
C ALA A 80 -24.44 0.06 5.02
N GLN A 81 -25.34 -0.81 5.50
CA GLN A 81 -26.28 -0.45 6.57
C GLN A 81 -25.56 -0.18 7.90
N TRP A 82 -24.70 -1.10 8.35
CA TRP A 82 -23.99 -0.91 9.62
C TRP A 82 -22.90 0.14 9.47
N TYR A 83 -22.29 0.29 8.29
CA TYR A 83 -21.33 1.34 8.03
C TYR A 83 -21.98 2.71 8.22
N LYS A 84 -23.04 2.98 7.46
CA LYS A 84 -23.77 4.25 7.50
C LYS A 84 -24.28 4.56 8.91
N THR A 85 -24.88 3.58 9.58
CA THR A 85 -25.42 3.76 10.93
C THR A 85 -24.33 4.16 11.93
N ASN A 86 -23.17 3.49 11.92
CA ASN A 86 -22.09 3.80 12.86
C ASN A 86 -21.35 5.10 12.49
N TYR A 87 -21.25 5.43 11.21
CA TYR A 87 -20.65 6.67 10.72
C TYR A 87 -21.52 7.89 11.09
N ASP A 88 -22.82 7.84 10.78
CA ASP A 88 -23.73 8.97 10.97
C ASP A 88 -24.02 9.27 12.45
N ASN A 89 -24.11 8.22 13.27
CA ASN A 89 -24.40 8.36 14.70
C ASN A 89 -23.17 8.76 15.53
N TYR A 90 -21.97 8.78 14.94
CA TYR A 90 -20.77 9.15 15.67
C TYR A 90 -20.61 10.66 15.75
N VAL A 91 -20.63 11.18 16.98
CA VAL A 91 -20.35 12.58 17.27
C VAL A 91 -18.88 12.71 17.62
N VAL A 92 -18.15 13.39 16.73
CA VAL A 92 -16.71 13.60 16.85
C VAL A 92 -16.38 14.62 17.95
N ASP A 93 -15.33 14.35 18.72
CA ASP A 93 -14.76 15.30 19.68
C ASP A 93 -13.93 16.38 18.96
N SER A 94 -14.62 17.39 18.42
CA SER A 94 -14.01 18.47 17.62
C SER A 94 -12.97 19.30 18.40
N GLU A 95 -13.14 19.42 19.71
CA GLU A 95 -12.17 20.12 20.57
C GLU A 95 -10.83 19.39 20.59
N VAL A 96 -10.85 18.07 20.78
CA VAL A 96 -9.64 17.25 20.73
C VAL A 96 -9.02 17.25 19.34
N LEU A 97 -9.82 17.14 18.28
CA LEU A 97 -9.30 17.11 16.91
C LEU A 97 -8.62 18.40 16.48
N THR A 98 -9.19 19.55 16.85
CA THR A 98 -8.58 20.87 16.58
C THR A 98 -7.15 20.96 17.15
N ILE A 99 -6.90 20.30 18.29
CA ILE A 99 -5.57 20.29 18.92
C ILE A 99 -4.58 19.42 18.15
N ILE A 100 -5.03 18.32 17.53
CA ILE A 100 -4.14 17.28 17.00
C ILE A 100 -4.09 17.19 15.48
N GLU A 101 -5.02 17.82 14.74
CA GLU A 101 -5.18 17.66 13.28
C GLU A 101 -3.84 17.79 12.52
N LYS A 102 -3.09 18.87 12.77
CA LYS A 102 -1.86 19.21 12.03
C LYS A 102 -0.75 18.21 12.31
N ARG A 103 -0.81 17.60 13.48
CA ARG A 103 0.15 16.61 13.91
C ARG A 103 -0.23 15.25 13.36
N LEU A 104 -1.49 14.85 13.50
CA LEU A 104 -2.00 13.56 13.05
C LEU A 104 -1.79 13.35 11.54
N LYS A 105 -1.98 14.39 10.71
CA LYS A 105 -1.70 14.32 9.26
C LYS A 105 -0.25 13.97 8.87
N LYS A 106 0.70 14.00 9.82
CA LYS A 106 2.11 13.62 9.60
C LYS A 106 2.41 12.16 9.92
N TYR A 107 1.38 11.39 10.28
CA TYR A 107 1.45 9.98 10.59
C TYR A 107 0.82 9.18 9.47
N GLU A 108 1.27 7.94 9.35
CA GLU A 108 0.62 6.90 8.56
C GLU A 108 -0.21 6.02 9.51
N ILE A 109 -1.28 5.44 8.98
CA ILE A 109 -2.18 4.59 9.75
C ILE A 109 -2.39 3.29 8.97
N LEU A 110 -2.00 2.19 9.58
CA LEU A 110 -2.27 0.85 9.08
C LEU A 110 -3.33 0.19 9.95
N ALA A 111 -4.50 -0.06 9.38
CA ALA A 111 -5.64 -0.59 10.10
C ALA A 111 -6.01 -1.99 9.59
N PHE A 112 -6.18 -2.93 10.51
CA PHE A 112 -6.67 -4.28 10.22
C PHE A 112 -8.08 -4.43 10.76
N MET A 113 -9.01 -4.94 9.95
CA MET A 113 -10.41 -5.11 10.34
C MET A 113 -11.02 -6.40 9.81
N GLY A 114 -12.02 -6.92 10.53
CA GLY A 114 -12.87 -7.99 10.04
C GLY A 114 -14.28 -7.47 9.76
N THR A 115 -14.73 -7.51 8.50
CA THR A 115 -16.13 -7.15 8.14
C THR A 115 -17.19 -8.03 8.83
N TRP A 116 -16.77 -9.18 9.35
CA TRP A 116 -17.54 -10.13 10.17
C TRP A 116 -17.52 -9.83 11.68
N CYS A 117 -16.64 -8.94 12.15
CA CYS A 117 -16.42 -8.64 13.57
C CYS A 117 -17.27 -7.45 14.03
N GLY A 118 -17.99 -7.59 15.15
CA GLY A 118 -18.83 -6.53 15.72
C GLY A 118 -18.05 -5.28 16.12
N ASP A 119 -16.86 -5.44 16.72
CA ASP A 119 -16.01 -4.31 17.08
C ASP A 119 -15.50 -3.56 15.85
N SER A 120 -15.18 -4.29 14.77
CA SER A 120 -14.72 -3.67 13.52
C SER A 120 -15.85 -2.88 12.87
N ARG A 121 -17.06 -3.44 12.83
CA ARG A 121 -18.25 -2.73 12.33
C ARG A 121 -18.58 -1.47 13.13
N ARG A 122 -18.20 -1.44 14.40
CA ARG A 122 -18.43 -0.31 15.31
C ARG A 122 -17.36 0.77 15.16
N GLU A 123 -16.08 0.42 15.29
CA GLU A 123 -15.02 1.43 15.36
C GLU A 123 -14.53 1.92 14.00
N ILE A 124 -14.58 1.10 12.93
CA ILE A 124 -14.06 1.52 11.61
C ILE A 124 -14.85 2.70 11.02
N PRO A 125 -16.20 2.70 11.00
CA PRO A 125 -16.94 3.84 10.47
C PRO A 125 -16.73 5.11 11.31
N ARG A 126 -16.59 4.97 12.63
CA ARG A 126 -16.26 6.09 13.54
C ARG A 126 -14.87 6.66 13.25
N PHE A 127 -13.91 5.78 12.98
CA PHE A 127 -12.56 6.17 12.62
C PHE A 127 -12.53 6.92 11.29
N TYR A 128 -13.22 6.43 10.25
CA TYR A 128 -13.38 7.18 9.00
C TYR A 128 -14.01 8.56 9.25
N LYS A 129 -15.06 8.65 10.09
CA LYS A 129 -15.69 9.93 10.45
C LYS A 129 -14.69 10.93 11.05
N ILE A 130 -13.79 10.46 11.92
CA ILE A 130 -12.71 11.26 12.50
C ILE A 130 -11.75 11.75 11.42
N LEU A 131 -11.27 10.85 10.56
CA LEU A 131 -10.32 11.18 9.49
C LEU A 131 -10.92 12.18 8.48
N ASP A 132 -12.18 11.99 8.09
CA ASP A 132 -12.91 12.90 7.21
C ASP A 132 -13.06 14.29 7.85
N SER A 133 -13.38 14.35 9.16
CA SER A 133 -13.61 15.62 9.86
C SER A 133 -12.40 16.54 9.92
N ILE A 134 -11.20 16.00 9.66
CA ILE A 134 -9.95 16.76 9.65
C ILE A 134 -9.32 16.81 8.27
N ASP A 135 -9.98 16.36 7.21
CA ASP A 135 -9.40 16.20 5.86
C ASP A 135 -8.05 15.45 5.91
N PHE A 136 -8.04 14.29 6.56
CA PHE A 136 -6.85 13.46 6.66
C PHE A 136 -6.41 13.00 5.24
N PRO A 137 -5.10 13.01 4.92
CA PRO A 137 -4.59 12.48 3.66
C PRO A 137 -4.84 10.97 3.59
N MET A 138 -5.90 10.55 2.89
CA MET A 138 -6.32 9.14 2.85
C MET A 138 -5.28 8.22 2.20
N GLU A 139 -4.33 8.76 1.44
CA GLU A 139 -3.14 8.04 0.97
C GLU A 139 -2.25 7.54 2.11
N ASN A 140 -2.32 8.16 3.29
CA ASN A 140 -1.62 7.73 4.50
C ASN A 140 -2.44 6.74 5.33
N LEU A 141 -3.65 6.34 4.88
CA LEU A 141 -4.45 5.30 5.49
C LEU A 141 -4.38 4.03 4.63
N THR A 142 -3.86 2.95 5.20
CA THR A 142 -4.01 1.61 4.64
C THR A 142 -5.01 0.82 5.48
N MET A 143 -6.06 0.33 4.85
CA MET A 143 -7.07 -0.52 5.49
C MET A 143 -7.00 -1.94 4.92
N VAL A 144 -6.90 -2.93 5.80
CA VAL A 144 -6.76 -4.35 5.43
C VAL A 144 -7.90 -5.16 6.04
N GLY A 145 -8.65 -5.85 5.19
CA GLY A 145 -9.65 -6.85 5.55
C GLY A 145 -9.02 -8.22 5.83
N VAL A 146 -9.35 -8.81 6.97
CA VAL A 146 -8.86 -10.15 7.37
C VAL A 146 -9.98 -11.18 7.46
N ASP A 147 -9.62 -12.46 7.30
CA ASP A 147 -10.56 -13.58 7.27
C ASP A 147 -10.98 -14.06 8.68
N ASN A 148 -12.14 -14.71 8.78
CA ASN A 148 -12.61 -15.49 9.94
C ASN A 148 -12.62 -17.00 9.72
N ALA A 149 -12.28 -17.49 8.52
CA ALA A 149 -12.14 -18.91 8.26
C ALA A 149 -11.07 -19.51 9.18
N ARG A 150 -11.29 -20.74 9.68
CA ARG A 150 -10.46 -21.33 10.74
C ARG A 150 -8.98 -21.43 10.33
N GLU A 151 -8.75 -21.78 9.07
CA GLU A 151 -7.44 -21.95 8.45
C GLU A 151 -6.72 -20.62 8.15
N ASN A 152 -7.47 -19.53 8.02
CA ASN A 152 -6.95 -18.20 7.66
C ASN A 152 -7.35 -17.13 8.68
N TYR A 153 -7.59 -17.53 9.93
CA TYR A 153 -8.19 -16.64 10.93
C TYR A 153 -7.28 -15.43 11.20
N LYS A 154 -7.81 -14.23 10.94
CA LYS A 154 -7.12 -12.94 11.02
C LYS A 154 -5.96 -12.76 10.04
N ASN A 155 -5.88 -13.60 9.01
CA ASN A 155 -4.95 -13.43 7.90
C ASN A 155 -5.67 -12.76 6.71
N SER A 156 -4.88 -12.03 5.94
CA SER A 156 -5.26 -11.48 4.64
C SER A 156 -4.74 -12.37 3.50
N PRO A 157 -5.29 -12.27 2.29
CA PRO A 157 -4.90 -13.14 1.17
C PRO A 157 -3.43 -12.99 0.75
N THR A 158 -2.85 -11.79 0.87
CA THR A 158 -1.45 -11.56 0.48
C THR A 158 -0.48 -11.47 1.67
N GLY A 159 -1.03 -11.48 2.89
CA GLY A 159 -0.27 -11.56 4.14
C GLY A 159 0.18 -10.21 4.66
N GLU A 160 -0.61 -9.16 4.43
CA GLU A 160 -0.41 -7.81 4.93
C GLU A 160 -0.31 -7.76 6.47
N GLU A 161 -0.86 -8.73 7.20
CA GLU A 161 -0.79 -8.81 8.67
C GLU A 161 0.56 -9.28 9.22
N ARG A 162 1.42 -9.87 8.37
CA ARG A 162 2.66 -10.50 8.80
C ARG A 162 3.60 -9.46 9.40
N GLY A 163 4.13 -9.75 10.59
CA GLY A 163 5.03 -8.84 11.31
C GLY A 163 4.33 -7.69 12.05
N HIS A 164 2.98 -7.66 12.07
CA HIS A 164 2.20 -6.63 12.76
C HIS A 164 1.48 -7.14 14.02
N ASP A 165 1.59 -8.41 14.40
CA ASP A 165 1.01 -9.00 15.60
C ASP A 165 -0.51 -8.73 15.76
N ILE A 166 -1.28 -9.06 14.71
CA ILE A 166 -2.72 -8.82 14.66
C ILE A 166 -3.46 -9.91 15.45
N ILE A 167 -3.47 -9.76 16.77
CA ILE A 167 -4.14 -10.69 17.69
C ILE A 167 -5.65 -10.43 17.74
N LYS A 168 -6.09 -9.19 17.49
CA LYS A 168 -7.48 -8.73 17.62
C LYS A 168 -7.83 -7.72 16.54
N VAL A 169 -9.11 -7.61 16.21
CA VAL A 169 -9.61 -6.67 15.18
C VAL A 169 -10.83 -5.89 15.68
N PRO A 170 -10.92 -4.57 15.42
CA PRO A 170 -9.98 -3.81 14.60
C PRO A 170 -8.69 -3.49 15.37
N THR A 171 -7.58 -3.35 14.66
CA THR A 171 -6.33 -2.80 15.22
C THR A 171 -5.88 -1.65 14.35
N PHE A 172 -5.72 -0.47 14.94
CA PHE A 172 -5.19 0.72 14.29
C PHE A 172 -3.74 0.91 14.71
N ILE A 173 -2.79 0.66 13.80
CA ILE A 173 -1.36 0.88 14.02
C ILE A 173 -1.02 2.29 13.55
N ILE A 174 -0.48 3.09 14.47
CA ILE A 174 -0.09 4.46 14.21
C ILE A 174 1.42 4.47 13.94
N LEU A 175 1.79 4.94 12.75
CA LEU A 175 3.14 4.89 12.22
C LEU A 175 3.69 6.32 12.08
N LYS A 176 4.95 6.51 12.46
CA LYS A 176 5.71 7.73 12.19
C LYS A 176 7.00 7.36 11.48
N ASP A 177 7.20 7.92 10.29
CA ASP A 177 8.39 7.71 9.48
C ASP A 177 8.66 6.20 9.24
N GLY A 178 7.58 5.47 8.89
CA GLY A 178 7.60 4.02 8.67
C GLY A 178 7.71 3.13 9.92
N LYS A 179 7.75 3.71 11.13
CA LYS A 179 7.88 2.94 12.38
C LYS A 179 6.62 3.03 13.22
N GLU A 180 6.20 1.90 13.78
CA GLU A 180 5.10 1.88 14.75
C GLU A 180 5.48 2.67 16.01
N VAL A 181 4.69 3.70 16.31
CA VAL A 181 4.80 4.45 17.57
C VAL A 181 3.86 3.91 18.63
N ASN A 182 2.68 3.47 18.22
CA ASN A 182 1.68 2.85 19.09
C ASN A 182 0.52 2.26 18.28
N ARG A 183 -0.45 1.65 18.96
CA ARG A 183 -1.67 1.11 18.35
C ARG A 183 -2.90 1.22 19.24
N ILE A 184 -4.08 1.21 18.65
CA ILE A 184 -5.38 1.07 19.33
C ILE A 184 -5.94 -0.30 18.95
N VAL A 185 -6.31 -1.13 19.93
CA VAL A 185 -6.74 -2.52 19.72
C VAL A 185 -8.17 -2.73 20.22
N GLU A 186 -9.05 -3.20 19.33
CA GLU A 186 -10.51 -3.41 19.48
C GLU A 186 -11.32 -2.16 19.84
N THR A 187 -11.07 -1.60 21.01
CA THR A 187 -11.80 -0.46 21.58
C THR A 187 -10.81 0.56 22.13
N PRO A 188 -11.11 1.86 22.01
CA PRO A 188 -10.29 2.88 22.62
C PRO A 188 -10.36 2.78 24.16
N LYS A 189 -9.31 3.23 24.84
CA LYS A 189 -9.22 3.34 26.30
C LYS A 189 -10.13 4.45 26.82
N VAL A 190 -10.19 5.58 26.14
CA VAL A 190 -11.09 6.69 26.50
C VAL A 190 -12.06 7.00 25.36
N SER A 191 -11.50 7.26 24.19
CA SER A 191 -12.21 7.54 22.93
C SER A 191 -11.16 7.54 21.82
N LEU A 192 -11.53 7.31 20.57
CA LEU A 192 -10.57 7.29 19.45
C LEU A 192 -9.74 8.58 19.39
N GLU A 193 -10.37 9.75 19.53
CA GLU A 193 -9.71 11.06 19.44
C GLU A 193 -8.74 11.31 20.61
N LYS A 194 -9.13 11.00 21.84
CA LYS A 194 -8.27 11.16 23.03
C LYS A 194 -7.10 10.19 23.04
N ASP A 195 -7.30 8.98 22.55
CA ASP A 195 -6.25 7.98 22.42
C ASP A 195 -5.26 8.39 21.31
N LEU A 196 -5.77 8.80 20.13
CA LEU A 196 -4.96 9.39 19.07
C LEU A 196 -4.16 10.60 19.59
N LYS A 197 -4.79 11.49 20.36
CA LYS A 197 -4.11 12.63 21.00
C LYS A 197 -2.97 12.18 21.90
N ALA A 198 -3.19 11.21 22.77
CA ALA A 198 -2.15 10.69 23.65
C ALA A 198 -0.96 10.13 22.84
N ILE A 199 -1.24 9.36 21.78
CA ILE A 199 -0.22 8.77 20.91
C ILE A 199 0.58 9.85 20.19
N VAL A 200 -0.07 10.78 19.49
CA VAL A 200 0.65 11.78 18.68
C VAL A 200 1.39 12.82 19.53
N GLN A 201 0.94 13.07 20.77
CA GLN A 201 1.64 13.95 21.71
C GLN A 201 2.79 13.26 22.44
N ASN A 202 3.11 12.00 22.11
CA ASN A 202 4.12 11.18 22.79
C ASN A 202 3.88 11.04 24.29
N ALA A 203 2.61 11.05 24.72
CA ALA A 203 2.26 10.71 26.09
C ALA A 203 2.43 9.19 26.30
N SER A 204 2.69 8.77 27.54
CA SER A 204 2.67 7.33 27.86
C SER A 204 1.28 6.78 27.59
N TYR A 205 1.15 5.97 26.55
CA TYR A 205 -0.10 5.33 26.15
C TYR A 205 0.07 3.81 26.17
N ILE A 206 -0.83 3.15 26.89
CA ILE A 206 -0.90 1.69 27.00
C ILE A 206 -2.26 1.27 26.46
N PRO A 207 -2.30 0.46 25.37
CA PRO A 207 -3.56 -0.02 24.81
C PRO A 207 -4.30 -0.94 25.79
N ASN A 208 -5.62 -1.06 25.61
CA ASN A 208 -6.46 -1.96 26.42
C ASN A 208 -6.00 -3.42 26.34
N TYR A 209 -5.47 -3.82 25.18
CA TYR A 209 -4.90 -5.15 24.97
C TYR A 209 -3.39 -5.05 24.80
N LYS A 210 -2.65 -5.65 25.74
CA LYS A 210 -1.19 -5.75 25.65
C LYS A 210 -0.83 -6.90 24.72
N ILE A 211 0.03 -6.62 23.74
CA ILE A 211 0.74 -7.67 23.03
C ILE A 211 1.78 -8.17 24.03
N VAL A 212 1.67 -9.44 24.40
CA VAL A 212 2.74 -10.13 25.10
C VAL A 212 3.64 -10.66 23.99
N PRO A 213 4.91 -10.21 23.90
CA PRO A 213 5.86 -10.83 22.98
C PRO A 213 5.90 -12.33 23.27
N VAL A 214 5.76 -13.14 22.24
CA VAL A 214 6.04 -14.57 22.36
C VAL A 214 7.56 -14.69 22.24
N ASP A 215 8.22 -14.87 23.39
CA ASP A 215 9.66 -15.13 23.47
C ASP A 215 10.07 -16.42 22.73
#